data_AF-A0A317PLD4-F1
#
_entry.id   AF-A0A317PLD4-F1
#
_cell.length_a   1.000
_cell.length_b   1.000
_cell.length_c   1.000
_cell.angle_alpha   90.00
_cell.angle_beta   90.00
_cell.angle_gamma   90.00
#
_symmetry.space_group_name_H-M   'P 1'
#
loop_
_entity.id
_entity.type
_entity.pdbx_description
1 polymer ?
#
loop_
_entity_poly.entity_id
_entity_poly.type
_entity_poly.pdbx_seq_one_letter_code
_entity_poly.pdbx_strand_id
1 'polypeptide(L)'
;MLRLWPGWLLCAATAGLLGYMLGFEGQAISAMIGLPLPDAAFWPQQPGSVSAWREAFLAAPQAPPRYLALHAGPDRLLPPLLTLSLGFLGFAALAGRARPLMAVIAGALSTAAAFPYMLFDLRENAAADALFSPRALAGPLDPMLAAALPGLTLAKFLTLYAALLVVTALWIWRLRQWRRARS
;
A
#
# COMPACT_ATOMS: atom_id res chain seq x y z
N MET A 1 23.43 27.49 9.72
CA MET A 1 23.39 26.44 8.68
C MET A 1 22.06 25.71 8.77
N LEU A 2 21.18 25.87 7.79
CA LEU A 2 20.06 24.97 7.55
C LEU A 2 20.68 23.59 7.27
N ARG A 3 20.95 22.83 8.34
CA ARG A 3 21.37 21.44 8.26
C ARG A 3 20.32 20.75 7.41
N LEU A 4 20.72 20.40 6.19
CA LEU A 4 19.98 19.64 5.20
C LEU A 4 19.47 18.38 5.89
N TRP A 5 18.31 18.45 6.52
CA TRP A 5 17.63 17.27 7.01
C TRP A 5 17.13 16.58 5.74
N PRO A 6 17.68 15.43 5.34
CA PRO A 6 17.34 14.78 4.09
C PRO A 6 15.92 14.20 4.11
N GLY A 7 15.13 14.46 5.16
CA GLY A 7 13.79 13.91 5.27
C GLY A 7 12.82 14.40 4.20
N TRP A 8 13.11 15.46 3.46
CA TRP A 8 12.35 15.77 2.24
C TRP A 8 12.57 14.73 1.15
N LEU A 9 13.77 14.15 1.02
CA LEU A 9 14.04 13.01 0.13
C LEU A 9 13.28 11.77 0.60
N LEU A 10 13.21 11.53 1.91
CA LEU A 10 12.43 10.41 2.45
C LEU A 10 10.93 10.62 2.19
N CYS A 11 10.39 11.82 2.43
CA CYS A 11 9.00 12.14 2.08
C CYS A 11 8.73 11.94 0.58
N ALA A 12 9.64 12.42 -0.28
CA ALA A 12 9.53 12.25 -1.72
C ALA A 12 9.61 10.78 -2.13
N ALA A 13 10.47 9.98 -1.49
CA ALA A 13 10.60 8.54 -1.74
C ALA A 13 9.34 7.78 -1.29
N THR A 14 8.81 8.05 -0.08
CA THR A 14 7.54 7.47 0.39
C THR A 14 6.37 7.88 -0.52
N ALA A 15 6.30 9.14 -0.93
CA ALA A 15 5.26 9.60 -1.86
C ALA A 15 5.41 8.94 -3.24
N GLY A 16 6.64 8.75 -3.72
CA GLY A 16 6.95 8.01 -4.93
C GLY A 16 6.53 6.53 -4.84
N LEU A 17 6.82 5.87 -3.72
CA LEU A 17 6.37 4.49 -3.44
C LEU A 17 4.84 4.40 -3.46
N LEU A 18 4.15 5.30 -2.75
CA LEU A 18 2.68 5.35 -2.76
C LEU A 18 2.13 5.60 -4.16
N GLY A 19 2.69 6.56 -4.90
CA GLY A 19 2.25 6.88 -6.25
C GLY A 19 2.49 5.73 -7.23
N TYR A 20 3.60 5.01 -7.08
CA TYR A 20 3.92 3.85 -7.90
C TYR A 20 2.92 2.70 -7.65
N MET A 21 2.69 2.35 -6.39
CA MET A 21 1.75 1.27 -6.00
C MET A 21 0.30 1.57 -6.38
N LEU A 22 -0.15 2.82 -6.23
CA LEU A 22 -1.54 3.21 -6.54
C LEU A 22 -1.77 3.48 -8.03
N GLY A 23 -0.72 3.84 -8.77
CA GLY A 23 -0.85 4.46 -10.09
C GLY A 23 -0.34 3.63 -11.26
N PHE A 24 0.59 2.69 -11.04
CA PHE A 24 1.30 2.06 -12.15
C PHE A 24 1.12 0.54 -12.23
N GLU A 25 1.14 -0.15 -11.10
CA GLU A 25 1.17 -1.63 -11.09
C GLU A 25 -0.14 -2.24 -11.56
N GLY A 26 -1.27 -1.81 -11.01
CA GLY A 26 -2.60 -2.32 -11.40
C GLY A 26 -3.09 -1.80 -12.76
N GLN A 27 -2.60 -0.65 -13.25
CA GLN A 27 -3.14 -0.03 -14.47
C GLN A 27 -2.80 -0.80 -15.76
N ALA A 28 -1.58 -1.35 -15.85
CA ALA A 28 -1.19 -2.12 -17.03
C ALA A 28 -2.05 -3.38 -17.18
N ILE A 29 -2.33 -4.08 -16.08
CA ILE A 29 -3.18 -5.28 -16.07
C ILE A 29 -4.64 -4.89 -16.30
N SER A 30 -5.12 -3.82 -15.66
CA SER A 30 -6.47 -3.28 -15.89
C SER A 30 -6.71 -2.96 -17.37
N ALA A 31 -5.72 -2.37 -18.05
CA ALA A 31 -5.79 -2.09 -19.49
C ALA A 31 -5.77 -3.38 -20.33
N MET A 32 -5.06 -4.42 -19.90
CA MET A 32 -5.02 -5.71 -20.61
C MET A 32 -6.34 -6.48 -20.51
N ILE A 33 -6.99 -6.47 -19.34
CA ILE A 33 -8.27 -7.19 -19.13
C ILE A 33 -9.49 -6.32 -19.47
N GLY A 34 -9.30 -5.03 -19.75
CA GLY A 34 -10.38 -4.09 -20.08
C GLY A 34 -11.31 -3.75 -18.90
N LEU A 35 -10.89 -4.07 -17.68
CA LEU A 35 -11.66 -3.88 -16.44
C LEU A 35 -10.71 -3.38 -15.35
N PRO A 36 -11.06 -2.31 -14.62
CA PRO A 36 -10.23 -1.82 -13.51
C PRO A 36 -10.10 -2.87 -12.41
N LEU A 37 -8.86 -3.15 -12.02
CA LEU A 37 -8.55 -3.89 -10.81
C LEU A 37 -8.87 -3.05 -9.55
N PRO A 38 -9.17 -3.69 -8.41
CA PRO A 38 -9.62 -3.00 -7.21
C PRO A 38 -8.52 -2.15 -6.53
N ASP A 39 -7.26 -2.38 -6.89
CA ASP A 39 -6.06 -1.66 -6.46
C ASP A 39 -5.68 -0.49 -7.38
N ALA A 40 -6.30 -0.37 -8.57
CA ALA A 40 -5.95 0.64 -9.58
C ALA A 40 -6.46 2.06 -9.26
N ALA A 41 -7.10 2.26 -8.12
CA ALA A 41 -7.65 3.55 -7.70
C ALA A 41 -7.27 3.88 -6.25
N PHE A 42 -7.14 5.19 -5.98
CA PHE A 42 -6.83 5.71 -4.64
C PHE A 42 -7.83 5.18 -3.60
N TRP A 43 -9.12 5.21 -3.92
CA TRP A 43 -10.15 4.53 -3.16
C TRP A 43 -10.50 3.22 -3.86
N PRO A 44 -10.67 2.09 -3.14
CA PRO A 44 -11.08 0.84 -3.77
C PRO A 44 -12.42 1.08 -4.47
N GLN A 45 -12.38 1.16 -5.79
CA GLN A 45 -13.59 1.07 -6.57
C GLN A 45 -13.94 -0.41 -6.62
N GLN A 46 -15.24 -0.72 -6.53
CA GLN A 46 -15.71 -2.07 -6.81
C GLN A 46 -16.54 -2.05 -8.09
N PRO A 47 -15.94 -1.98 -9.29
CA PRO A 47 -16.71 -1.86 -10.52
C PRO A 47 -17.14 -3.23 -11.06
N GLY A 48 -16.67 -4.34 -10.48
CA GLY A 48 -16.99 -5.69 -10.91
C GLY A 48 -16.97 -6.71 -9.77
N SER A 49 -17.74 -7.79 -9.92
CA SER A 49 -17.63 -8.96 -9.06
C SER A 49 -16.33 -9.71 -9.38
N VAL A 50 -15.81 -10.50 -8.44
CA VAL A 50 -14.64 -11.38 -8.69
C VAL A 50 -14.86 -12.28 -9.91
N SER A 51 -16.10 -12.70 -10.16
CA SER A 51 -16.48 -13.44 -11.37
C SER A 51 -16.26 -12.63 -12.65
N ALA A 52 -16.61 -11.34 -12.67
CA ALA A 52 -16.39 -10.47 -13.83
C ALA A 52 -14.88 -10.29 -14.10
N TRP A 53 -14.05 -10.11 -13.07
CA TRP A 53 -12.60 -10.11 -13.25
C TRP A 53 -12.10 -11.45 -13.80
N ARG A 54 -12.61 -12.57 -13.28
CA ARG A 54 -12.23 -13.91 -13.76
C ARG A 54 -12.54 -14.08 -15.25
N GLU A 55 -13.73 -13.69 -15.69
CA GLU A 55 -14.12 -13.71 -17.11
C GLU A 55 -13.20 -12.83 -17.96
N ALA A 56 -12.86 -11.63 -17.48
CA ALA A 56 -11.93 -10.73 -18.16
C ALA A 56 -10.50 -11.33 -18.28
N PHE A 57 -10.01 -12.00 -17.23
CA PHE A 57 -8.75 -12.73 -17.25
C PHE A 57 -8.78 -13.94 -18.19
N LEU A 58 -9.90 -14.65 -18.30
CA LEU A 58 -10.09 -15.73 -19.27
C LEU A 58 -10.10 -15.20 -20.71
N ALA A 59 -10.67 -14.02 -20.95
CA ALA A 59 -10.71 -13.36 -22.26
C ALA A 59 -9.35 -12.76 -22.68
N ALA A 60 -8.42 -12.55 -21.74
CA ALA A 60 -7.10 -11.96 -21.96
C ALA A 60 -5.98 -12.92 -21.52
N PRO A 61 -5.68 -13.99 -22.27
CA PRO A 61 -4.76 -15.07 -21.85
C PRO A 61 -3.32 -14.62 -21.53
N GLN A 62 -2.90 -13.45 -22.00
CA GLN A 62 -1.62 -12.82 -21.69
C GLN A 62 -1.58 -12.13 -20.31
N ALA A 63 -2.73 -11.82 -19.71
CA ALA A 63 -2.82 -11.09 -18.44
C ALA A 63 -2.45 -11.96 -17.22
N PRO A 64 -2.95 -13.21 -17.06
CA PRO A 64 -2.62 -14.06 -15.92
C PRO A 64 -1.12 -14.26 -15.63
N PRO A 65 -0.25 -14.60 -16.62
CA PRO A 65 1.18 -14.76 -16.34
C PRO A 65 1.87 -13.44 -15.99
N ARG A 66 1.42 -12.30 -16.55
CA ARG A 66 1.95 -10.98 -16.21
C ARG A 66 1.51 -10.53 -14.81
N TYR A 67 0.27 -10.82 -14.44
CA TYR A 67 -0.28 -10.55 -13.12
C TYR A 67 0.48 -11.33 -12.05
N LEU A 68 0.73 -12.61 -12.28
CA LEU A 68 1.54 -13.43 -11.38
C LEU A 68 3.00 -12.93 -11.28
N ALA A 69 3.58 -12.47 -12.41
CA ALA A 69 4.94 -11.93 -12.41
C ALA A 69 5.07 -10.62 -11.61
N LEU A 70 4.03 -9.79 -11.63
CA LEU A 70 3.93 -8.58 -10.81
C LEU A 70 3.97 -8.93 -9.32
N HIS A 71 3.08 -9.83 -8.89
CA HIS A 71 3.03 -10.33 -7.50
C HIS A 71 4.27 -11.12 -7.07
N ALA A 72 5.04 -11.68 -8.01
CA ALA A 72 6.29 -12.35 -7.73
C ALA A 72 7.49 -11.39 -7.59
N GLY A 73 7.36 -10.17 -8.09
CA GLY A 73 8.43 -9.18 -8.17
C GLY A 73 8.21 -7.99 -7.23
N PRO A 74 7.99 -6.78 -7.76
CA PRO A 74 7.94 -5.55 -6.98
C PRO A 74 6.94 -5.58 -5.80
N ASP A 75 5.75 -6.14 -5.99
CA ASP A 75 4.67 -6.18 -4.99
C ASP A 75 5.04 -6.94 -3.71
N ARG A 76 6.09 -7.76 -3.72
CA ARG A 76 6.61 -8.39 -2.50
C ARG A 76 7.44 -7.43 -1.66
N LEU A 77 8.12 -6.50 -2.30
CA LEU A 77 9.09 -5.61 -1.67
C LEU A 77 8.48 -4.26 -1.30
N LEU A 78 7.52 -3.78 -2.10
CA LEU A 78 6.95 -2.45 -1.92
C LEU A 78 6.16 -2.28 -0.61
N PRO A 79 5.29 -3.22 -0.18
CA PRO A 79 4.57 -3.05 1.08
C PRO A 79 5.50 -2.97 2.29
N PRO A 80 6.51 -3.87 2.45
CA PRO A 80 7.51 -3.73 3.50
C PRO A 80 8.29 -2.41 3.44
N LEU A 81 8.72 -1.99 2.25
CA LEU A 81 9.45 -0.73 2.07
C LEU A 81 8.59 0.48 2.45
N LEU A 82 7.31 0.48 2.07
CA LEU A 82 6.36 1.51 2.43
C LEU A 82 6.14 1.54 3.95
N THR A 83 5.89 0.40 4.59
CA THR A 83 5.75 0.28 6.05
C THR A 83 6.98 0.81 6.80
N LEU A 84 8.19 0.45 6.36
CA LEU A 84 9.44 0.96 6.94
C LEU A 84 9.55 2.48 6.74
N SER A 85 9.24 2.97 5.54
CA SER A 85 9.34 4.39 5.22
C SER A 85 8.38 5.23 6.08
N LEU A 86 7.16 4.75 6.34
CA LEU A 86 6.20 5.38 7.25
C LEU A 86 6.69 5.37 8.70
N GLY A 87 7.29 4.27 9.15
CA GLY A 87 7.99 4.18 10.43
C GLY A 87 9.07 5.24 10.59
N PHE A 88 9.94 5.38 9.58
CA PHE A 88 10.99 6.39 9.57
C PHE A 88 10.43 7.82 9.53
N LEU A 89 9.36 8.07 8.79
CA LEU A 89 8.68 9.37 8.78
C LEU A 89 8.14 9.74 10.17
N GLY A 90 7.58 8.77 10.88
CA GLY A 90 7.15 8.93 12.28
C GLY A 90 8.29 9.29 13.22
N PHE A 91 9.39 8.52 13.17
CA PHE A 91 10.59 8.80 13.94
C PHE A 91 11.12 10.21 13.65
N ALA A 92 11.25 10.53 12.36
CA ALA A 92 11.90 11.74 11.92
C ALA A 92 11.04 13.00 12.19
N ALA A 93 9.72 12.86 12.35
CA ALA A 93 8.84 13.93 12.81
C ALA A 93 9.26 14.48 14.18
N LEU A 94 9.82 13.64 15.07
CA LEU A 94 10.23 14.03 16.42
C LEU A 94 11.75 14.10 16.64
N ALA A 95 12.55 13.51 15.73
CA ALA A 95 14.00 13.51 15.82
C ALA A 95 14.60 14.92 15.95
N GLY A 96 15.52 15.10 16.90
CA GLY A 96 16.22 16.37 17.14
C GLY A 96 15.39 17.47 17.79
N ARG A 97 14.12 17.21 18.16
CA ARG A 97 13.25 18.17 18.87
C ARG A 97 12.61 17.62 20.13
N ALA A 98 12.32 16.33 20.17
CA ALA A 98 11.83 15.65 21.36
C ALA A 98 12.96 14.89 22.07
N ARG A 99 12.67 14.37 23.27
CA ARG A 99 13.53 13.38 23.93
C ARG A 99 13.76 12.20 22.98
N PRO A 100 14.98 11.61 22.91
CA PRO A 100 15.28 10.50 22.00
C PRO A 100 14.25 9.36 22.07
N LEU A 101 13.80 9.02 23.28
CA LEU A 101 12.77 8.00 23.51
C LEU A 101 11.44 8.32 22.80
N MET A 102 11.01 9.59 22.76
CA MET A 102 9.78 9.98 22.08
C MET A 102 9.88 9.79 20.57
N ALA A 103 11.04 10.06 19.98
CA ALA A 103 11.26 9.81 18.55
C ALA A 103 11.21 8.31 18.23
N VAL A 104 11.81 7.47 19.07
CA VAL A 104 11.71 6.00 18.95
C VAL A 104 10.25 5.55 19.04
N ILE A 105 9.48 6.05 20.02
CA ILE A 105 8.06 5.71 20.18
C ILE A 105 7.25 6.14 18.94
N ALA A 106 7.46 7.35 18.42
CA ALA A 106 6.75 7.82 17.23
C ALA A 106 7.06 6.97 15.99
N GLY A 107 8.31 6.52 15.86
CA GLY A 107 8.69 5.56 14.82
C GLY A 107 7.99 4.22 15.01
N ALA A 108 8.06 3.64 16.20
CA ALA A 108 7.43 2.36 16.52
C ALA A 108 5.90 2.38 16.32
N LEU A 109 5.23 3.45 16.75
CA LEU A 109 3.78 3.63 16.54
C LEU A 109 3.43 3.74 15.06
N SER A 110 4.22 4.47 14.27
CA SER A 110 3.98 4.61 12.84
C SER A 110 4.21 3.29 12.10
N THR A 111 5.26 2.54 12.46
CA THR A 111 5.48 1.18 11.95
C THR A 111 4.36 0.23 12.35
N ALA A 112 3.94 0.25 13.62
CA ALA A 112 2.86 -0.60 14.11
C ALA A 112 1.53 -0.30 13.43
N ALA A 113 1.25 0.97 13.12
CA ALA A 113 0.07 1.38 12.35
C ALA A 113 0.15 0.93 10.88
N ALA A 114 1.34 0.93 10.27
CA ALA A 114 1.54 0.53 8.88
C ALA A 114 1.74 -0.98 8.68
N PHE A 115 1.97 -1.74 9.74
CA PHE A 115 2.20 -3.19 9.66
C PHE A 115 0.96 -3.99 9.22
N PRO A 116 -0.26 -3.70 9.71
CA PRO A 116 -1.47 -4.34 9.21
C PRO A 116 -1.67 -4.17 7.71
N TYR A 117 -1.33 -3.01 7.14
CA TYR A 117 -1.39 -2.77 5.70
C TYR A 117 -0.54 -3.78 4.93
N MET A 118 0.73 -3.95 5.33
CA MET A 118 1.63 -4.93 4.72
C MET A 118 1.06 -6.35 4.80
N LEU A 119 0.48 -6.75 5.94
CA LEU A 119 -0.11 -8.08 6.08
C LEU A 119 -1.33 -8.29 5.19
N PHE A 120 -2.22 -7.30 5.11
CA PHE A 120 -3.39 -7.37 4.25
C PHE A 120 -2.99 -7.38 2.78
N ASP A 121 -1.99 -6.59 2.38
CA ASP A 121 -1.45 -6.57 1.03
C ASP A 121 -0.90 -7.94 0.61
N LEU A 122 -0.03 -8.53 1.41
CA LEU A 122 0.53 -9.86 1.12
C LEU A 122 -0.54 -10.95 1.03
N ARG A 123 -1.57 -10.89 1.89
CA ARG A 123 -2.68 -11.85 1.87
C ARG A 123 -3.61 -11.64 0.68
N GLU A 124 -3.85 -10.39 0.33
CA GLU A 124 -4.67 -10.01 -0.82
C GLU A 124 -4.01 -10.48 -2.13
N ASN A 125 -2.72 -10.22 -2.33
CA ASN A 125 -1.97 -10.67 -3.51
C ASN A 125 -1.96 -12.20 -3.59
N ALA A 126 -1.79 -12.91 -2.46
CA ALA A 126 -1.83 -14.37 -2.43
C ALA A 126 -3.22 -14.94 -2.77
N ALA A 127 -4.30 -14.29 -2.30
CA ALA A 127 -5.66 -14.65 -2.65
C ALA A 127 -5.94 -14.38 -4.14
N ALA A 128 -5.45 -13.26 -4.67
CA ALA A 128 -5.56 -12.90 -6.06
C ALA A 128 -4.81 -13.89 -6.98
N ASP A 129 -3.60 -14.32 -6.60
CA ASP A 129 -2.86 -15.37 -7.32
C ASP A 129 -3.63 -16.70 -7.35
N ALA A 130 -4.25 -17.07 -6.22
CA ALA A 130 -5.05 -18.27 -6.11
C ALA A 130 -6.35 -18.21 -6.94
N LEU A 131 -6.80 -17.02 -7.35
CA LEU A 131 -8.01 -16.81 -8.15
C LEU A 131 -7.73 -16.57 -9.64
N PHE A 132 -6.63 -15.90 -9.96
CA PHE A 132 -6.35 -15.35 -11.30
C PHE A 132 -5.07 -15.88 -11.96
N SER A 133 -4.30 -16.76 -11.29
CA SER A 133 -3.17 -17.42 -11.96
C SER A 133 -3.60 -18.33 -13.12
N PRO A 134 -2.71 -18.63 -14.10
CA PRO A 134 -3.03 -19.54 -15.19
C PRO A 134 -3.61 -20.88 -14.73
N ARG A 135 -3.08 -21.41 -13.62
CA ARG A 135 -3.56 -22.67 -13.02
C ARG A 135 -4.94 -22.51 -12.37
N ALA A 136 -5.18 -21.41 -11.66
CA ALA A 136 -6.46 -21.14 -11.01
C ALA A 136 -7.60 -20.96 -12.03
N LEU A 137 -7.32 -20.33 -13.17
CA LEU A 137 -8.30 -20.08 -14.23
C LEU A 137 -8.75 -21.35 -14.95
N ALA A 138 -7.94 -22.40 -14.96
CA ALA A 138 -8.30 -23.70 -15.54
C ALA A 138 -9.28 -24.51 -14.66
N GLY A 139 -9.44 -24.15 -13.39
CA GLY A 139 -10.33 -24.82 -12.44
C GLY A 139 -11.67 -24.10 -12.23
N PRO A 140 -12.51 -24.58 -11.30
CA PRO A 140 -13.65 -23.80 -10.81
C PRO A 140 -13.17 -22.61 -9.96
N LEU A 141 -14.02 -21.58 -9.86
CA LEU A 141 -13.78 -20.43 -8.96
C LEU A 141 -13.95 -20.88 -7.50
N ASP A 142 -12.97 -20.56 -6.64
CA ASP A 142 -13.09 -20.77 -5.20
C ASP A 142 -14.04 -19.71 -4.59
N PRO A 143 -15.22 -20.10 -4.07
CA PRO A 143 -16.21 -19.15 -3.59
C PRO A 143 -15.77 -18.45 -2.29
N MET A 144 -14.95 -19.11 -1.46
CA MET A 144 -14.50 -18.55 -0.19
C MET A 144 -13.45 -17.47 -0.43
N LEU A 145 -12.48 -17.73 -1.31
CA LEU A 145 -11.48 -16.73 -1.69
C LEU A 145 -12.11 -15.57 -2.48
N ALA A 146 -13.06 -15.87 -3.38
CA ALA A 146 -13.79 -14.84 -4.12
C ALA A 146 -14.58 -13.90 -3.19
N ALA A 147 -15.17 -14.43 -2.11
CA ALA A 147 -15.85 -13.61 -1.10
C ALA A 147 -14.88 -12.84 -0.19
N ALA A 148 -13.69 -13.40 0.10
CA ALA A 148 -12.71 -12.78 0.98
C ALA A 148 -11.92 -11.64 0.32
N LEU A 149 -11.62 -11.74 -0.99
CA LEU A 149 -10.75 -10.80 -1.70
C LEU A 149 -11.17 -9.33 -1.52
N PRO A 150 -12.45 -8.94 -1.71
CA PRO A 150 -12.86 -7.54 -1.52
C PRO A 150 -12.65 -7.02 -0.10
N GLY A 151 -12.84 -7.89 0.90
CA GLY A 151 -12.60 -7.56 2.31
C GLY A 151 -11.12 -7.34 2.61
N LEU A 152 -10.24 -8.15 2.01
CA LEU A 152 -8.79 -7.99 2.12
C LEU A 152 -8.32 -6.68 1.48
N THR A 153 -8.79 -6.38 0.26
CA THR A 153 -8.47 -5.11 -0.43
C THR A 153 -8.94 -3.91 0.40
N LEU A 154 -10.17 -3.94 0.94
CA LEU A 154 -10.67 -2.87 1.79
C LEU A 154 -9.82 -2.69 3.05
N ALA A 155 -9.48 -3.79 3.73
CA ALA A 155 -8.68 -3.75 4.95
C ALA A 155 -7.25 -3.23 4.71
N LYS A 156 -6.62 -3.61 3.60
CA LYS A 156 -5.34 -3.06 3.10
C LYS A 156 -5.39 -1.54 3.03
N PHE A 157 -6.37 -0.96 2.36
CA PHE A 157 -6.47 0.50 2.23
C PHE A 157 -6.83 1.20 3.54
N LEU A 158 -7.78 0.68 4.31
CA LEU A 158 -8.16 1.28 5.61
C LEU A 158 -6.98 1.36 6.57
N THR A 159 -6.17 0.31 6.62
CA THR A 159 -4.99 0.27 7.50
C THR A 159 -3.86 1.16 6.98
N LEU A 160 -3.68 1.28 5.66
CA LEU A 160 -2.77 2.25 5.07
C LEU A 160 -3.17 3.68 5.42
N TYR A 161 -4.46 4.02 5.29
CA TYR A 161 -4.96 5.34 5.65
C TYR A 161 -4.79 5.66 7.12
N ALA A 162 -5.06 4.70 8.01
CA ALA A 162 -4.81 4.87 9.44
C ALA A 162 -3.33 5.19 9.72
N ALA A 163 -2.40 4.50 9.07
CA ALA A 163 -0.97 4.77 9.20
C ALA A 163 -0.59 6.17 8.69
N LEU A 164 -1.11 6.57 7.53
CA LEU A 164 -0.91 7.91 6.97
C LEU A 164 -1.43 9.02 7.90
N LEU A 165 -2.57 8.79 8.55
CA LEU A 165 -3.14 9.72 9.54
C LEU A 165 -2.22 9.87 10.76
N VAL A 166 -1.68 8.78 11.29
CA VAL A 166 -0.71 8.81 12.41
C VAL A 166 0.51 9.64 12.05
N VAL A 167 1.14 9.35 10.90
CA VAL A 167 2.32 10.08 10.42
C VAL A 167 1.99 11.57 10.21
N THR A 168 0.86 11.86 9.56
CA THR A 168 0.42 13.23 9.31
C THR A 168 0.18 14.01 10.60
N ALA A 169 -0.44 13.39 11.61
CA ALA A 169 -0.66 14.01 12.92
C ALA A 169 0.65 14.39 13.62
N LEU A 170 1.67 13.53 13.56
CA LEU A 170 3.02 13.80 14.10
C LEU A 170 3.67 15.00 13.40
N TRP A 171 3.55 15.10 12.07
CA TRP A 171 4.07 16.21 11.28
C TRP A 171 3.35 17.54 11.57
N ILE A 172 2.02 17.52 11.68
CA ILE A 172 1.22 18.69 12.08
C ILE A 172 1.64 19.15 13.48
N TRP A 173 1.81 18.22 14.43
CA TRP A 173 2.29 18.54 15.77
C TRP A 173 3.66 19.21 15.72
N ARG A 174 4.61 18.66 14.96
CA ARG A 174 5.96 19.24 14.77
C ARG A 174 5.89 20.67 14.24
N LEU A 175 5.05 20.92 13.23
CA LEU A 175 4.86 22.25 12.64
C LEU A 175 4.30 23.24 13.66
N ARG A 176 3.32 22.82 14.47
CA ARG A 176 2.73 23.66 15.53
C ARG A 176 3.78 24.04 16.59
N GLN A 177 4.61 23.09 17.02
CA GLN A 177 5.68 23.36 17.99
C GLN A 177 6.71 24.33 17.43
N TRP A 178 7.08 24.19 16.15
CA TRP A 178 8.02 25.10 15.51
C TRP A 178 7.51 26.53 15.38
N ARG A 179 6.21 26.71 15.12
CA ARG A 179 5.58 28.04 15.09
C ARG A 179 5.58 28.70 16.47
N ARG A 180 5.26 27.95 17.53
CA ARG A 180 5.27 28.45 18.92
C ARG A 180 6.67 28.83 19.41
N ALA A 181 7.71 28.13 18.97
CA ALA A 181 9.09 28.45 19.35
C ALA A 181 9.64 29.71 18.64
N ARG A 182 8.91 30.29 17.68
CA ARG A 182 9.30 31.48 16.92
C ARG A 182 8.50 32.74 17.28
N SER A 183 7.41 32.58 18.02
CA SER A 183 6.58 33.66 18.60
C SER A 183 7.06 33.97 20.00
#